data_AF-A0A938T2E5-F1
#
_entry.id   AF-A0A938T2E5-F1
#
_cell.length_a   1.000
_cell.length_b   1.000
_cell.length_c   1.000
_cell.angle_alpha   90.00
_cell.angle_beta   90.00
_cell.angle_gamma   90.00
#
_symmetry.space_group_name_H-M   'P 1'
#
loop_
_entity.id
_entity.type
_entity.pdbx_description
1 polymer ?
#
loop_
_entity_poly.entity_id
_entity_poly.type
_entity_poly.pdbx_seq_one_letter_code
_entity_poly.pdbx_strand_id
1 'polypeptide(L)'
;TIAYMRLSLNHGDNVSFRRIINCPPRGIGASTLSKIEHEAKKKSLSLFDAMKVTIRADSLASLVKDKLNEFAKLIEGFSSAKYKSAAEMLKAVFEKSGYAETLDEERAKNVAELISFSGGKDIKDFIDKVSLLTTMDEITRGDYVSLMTLHSAKGLEFPGVFIIGVEEGVLPHFKALGSKDEIDEERRLFYVGMTRAKDILWLTGASKRRLYSKLQNQEPSRFLKDIPRNCCQLVEKVTHHSTIKITHIKVKVDSERSFSLYATGCRVKHPTWGVGVVRDCFGDGDDLKVTVNFPNIGLKRLAVKFANLQKM
;
A
#
# COMPACT_ATOMS: atom_id res chain seq x y z
N THR A 1 -11.08 0.46 -13.66
CA THR A 1 -10.91 -0.88 -14.26
C THR A 1 -11.67 -1.97 -13.52
N ILE A 2 -11.44 -2.22 -12.22
CA ILE A 2 -12.14 -3.30 -11.47
C ILE A 2 -13.69 -3.17 -11.50
N ALA A 3 -14.21 -1.96 -11.36
CA ALA A 3 -15.66 -1.73 -11.42
C ALA A 3 -16.27 -2.09 -12.80
N TYR A 4 -15.51 -1.96 -13.90
CA TYR A 4 -15.96 -2.45 -15.20
C TYR A 4 -16.06 -3.98 -15.21
N MET A 5 -15.05 -4.68 -14.70
CA MET A 5 -15.09 -6.14 -14.61
C MET A 5 -16.26 -6.63 -13.76
N ARG A 6 -16.49 -6.02 -12.60
CA ARG A 6 -17.61 -6.36 -11.71
C ARG A 6 -18.95 -6.19 -12.42
N LEU A 7 -19.16 -5.07 -13.11
CA LEU A 7 -20.40 -4.85 -13.85
C LEU A 7 -20.56 -5.85 -15.01
N SER A 8 -19.49 -6.15 -15.75
CA SER A 8 -19.54 -7.10 -16.87
C SER A 8 -19.85 -8.54 -16.45
N LEU A 9 -19.44 -8.95 -15.24
CA LEU A 9 -19.79 -10.25 -14.67
C LEU A 9 -21.16 -10.26 -13.99
N ASN A 10 -21.54 -9.15 -13.36
CA ASN A 10 -22.80 -8.98 -12.66
C ASN A 10 -23.43 -7.63 -13.02
N HIS A 11 -24.36 -7.65 -13.98
CA HIS A 11 -25.14 -6.48 -14.39
C HIS A 11 -26.00 -5.89 -13.27
N GLY A 12 -26.20 -6.62 -12.16
CA GLY A 12 -26.88 -6.14 -10.96
C GLY A 12 -26.05 -5.21 -10.06
N ASP A 13 -24.74 -5.03 -10.31
CA ASP A 13 -23.87 -4.21 -9.47
C ASP A 13 -24.08 -2.70 -9.73
N ASN A 14 -25.09 -2.14 -9.04
CA ASN A 14 -25.44 -0.73 -9.11
C ASN A 14 -24.33 0.22 -8.63
N VAL A 15 -23.47 -0.24 -7.71
CA VAL A 15 -22.35 0.57 -7.19
C VAL A 15 -21.28 0.72 -8.26
N SER A 16 -20.92 -0.40 -8.90
CA SER A 16 -19.98 -0.41 -10.02
C SER A 16 -20.52 0.41 -11.21
N PHE A 17 -21.80 0.27 -11.54
CA PHE A 17 -22.46 1.06 -12.59
C PHE A 17 -22.30 2.57 -12.38
N ARG A 18 -22.68 3.09 -11.19
CA ARG A 18 -22.57 4.53 -10.86
C ARG A 18 -21.13 5.04 -11.00
N ARG A 19 -20.16 4.22 -10.63
CA ARG A 19 -18.74 4.58 -10.66
C ARG A 19 -18.19 4.72 -12.08
N ILE A 20 -18.67 3.92 -13.03
CA ILE A 20 -18.04 3.81 -14.36
C ILE A 20 -18.82 4.47 -15.50
N ILE A 21 -20.12 4.75 -15.32
CA ILE A 21 -20.97 5.31 -16.37
C ILE A 21 -20.37 6.59 -17.00
N ASN A 22 -19.78 7.46 -16.18
CA ASN A 22 -19.12 8.71 -16.60
C ASN A 22 -17.59 8.69 -16.40
N CYS A 23 -16.97 7.53 -16.32
CA CYS A 23 -15.53 7.41 -16.19
C CYS A 23 -14.99 6.41 -17.24
N PRO A 24 -14.45 6.86 -18.39
CA PRO A 24 -14.19 8.24 -18.84
C PRO A 24 -15.45 9.10 -19.08
N PRO A 25 -15.34 10.45 -19.16
CA PRO A 25 -16.49 11.34 -19.28
C PRO A 25 -17.23 11.11 -20.60
N ARG A 26 -18.46 10.58 -20.51
CA ARG A 26 -19.35 10.33 -21.66
C ARG A 26 -20.39 11.44 -21.87
N GLY A 27 -20.44 12.40 -20.96
CA GLY A 27 -21.42 13.48 -20.98
C GLY A 27 -22.84 12.98 -20.68
N ILE A 28 -22.99 11.99 -19.79
CA ILE A 28 -24.28 11.57 -19.25
C ILE A 28 -24.55 12.43 -18.02
N GLY A 29 -25.54 13.34 -18.12
CA GLY A 29 -25.85 14.28 -17.03
C GLY A 29 -26.44 13.62 -15.78
N ALA A 30 -26.35 14.33 -14.65
CA ALA A 30 -26.95 13.91 -13.38
C ALA A 30 -28.48 13.73 -13.48
N SER A 31 -29.16 14.55 -14.29
CA SER A 31 -30.60 14.43 -14.53
C SER A 31 -30.99 13.12 -15.22
N THR A 32 -30.19 12.66 -16.19
CA THR A 32 -30.39 11.36 -16.86
C THR A 32 -30.18 10.21 -15.88
N LEU A 33 -29.14 10.29 -15.04
CA LEU A 33 -28.90 9.31 -13.99
C LEU A 33 -30.08 9.20 -13.02
N SER A 34 -30.60 10.34 -12.54
CA SER A 34 -31.78 10.35 -11.66
C SER A 34 -33.03 9.72 -12.31
N LYS A 35 -33.22 9.91 -13.62
CA LYS A 35 -34.31 9.25 -14.36
C LYS A 35 -34.14 7.73 -14.38
N ILE A 36 -32.94 7.23 -14.67
CA ILE A 36 -32.64 5.79 -14.66
C ILE A 36 -32.84 5.22 -13.26
N GLU A 37 -32.41 5.92 -12.22
CA GLU A 37 -32.60 5.50 -10.83
C GLU A 37 -34.07 5.45 -10.41
N HIS A 38 -34.87 6.43 -10.86
CA HIS A 38 -36.30 6.44 -10.60
C HIS A 38 -36.99 5.26 -11.29
N GLU A 39 -36.65 4.99 -12.55
CA GLU A 39 -37.20 3.85 -13.29
C GLU A 39 -36.78 2.50 -12.68
N ALA A 40 -35.52 2.41 -12.22
CA ALA A 40 -35.01 1.24 -11.51
C ALA A 40 -35.79 0.98 -10.22
N LYS A 41 -36.08 2.02 -9.42
CA LYS A 41 -36.90 1.91 -8.21
C LYS A 41 -38.34 1.52 -8.53
N LYS A 42 -38.94 2.14 -9.55
CA LYS A 42 -40.33 1.89 -9.94
C LYS A 42 -40.56 0.44 -10.38
N LYS A 43 -39.61 -0.13 -11.13
CA LYS A 43 -39.72 -1.49 -11.68
C LYS A 43 -38.95 -2.55 -10.89
N SER A 44 -38.30 -2.17 -9.79
CA SER A 44 -37.42 -3.05 -8.99
C SER A 44 -36.36 -3.76 -9.84
N LEU A 45 -35.71 -3.02 -10.75
CA LEU A 45 -34.68 -3.53 -11.65
C LEU A 45 -33.29 -3.04 -11.24
N SER A 46 -32.25 -3.71 -11.74
CA SER A 46 -30.87 -3.19 -11.68
C SER A 46 -30.77 -1.87 -12.47
N LEU A 47 -29.79 -1.03 -12.14
CA LEU A 47 -29.55 0.21 -12.90
C LEU A 47 -29.21 -0.07 -14.36
N PHE A 48 -28.53 -1.19 -14.64
CA PHE A 48 -28.19 -1.58 -16.00
C PHE A 48 -29.43 -2.01 -16.81
N ASP A 49 -30.33 -2.78 -16.21
CA ASP A 49 -31.58 -3.18 -16.88
C ASP A 49 -32.55 -2.02 -17.00
N ALA A 50 -32.65 -1.18 -15.96
CA ALA A 50 -33.42 0.05 -16.00
C ALA A 50 -32.93 1.00 -17.09
N MET A 51 -31.60 1.10 -17.30
CA MET A 51 -31.02 1.85 -18.41
C MET A 51 -31.52 1.31 -19.76
N LYS A 52 -31.49 -0.01 -19.99
CA LYS A 52 -32.01 -0.62 -21.23
C LYS A 52 -33.49 -0.33 -21.46
N VAL A 53 -34.29 -0.38 -20.40
CA VAL A 53 -35.72 -0.03 -20.45
C VAL A 53 -35.89 1.46 -20.76
N THR A 54 -35.09 2.33 -20.16
CA THR A 54 -35.14 3.79 -20.37
C THR A 54 -34.71 4.17 -21.78
N ILE A 55 -33.75 3.46 -22.39
CA ILE A 55 -33.36 3.64 -23.79
C ILE A 55 -34.54 3.35 -24.74
N ARG A 56 -35.32 2.30 -24.44
CA ARG A 56 -36.51 1.92 -25.23
C ARG A 56 -37.68 2.87 -25.03
N ALA A 57 -37.73 3.56 -23.88
CA ALA A 57 -38.71 4.60 -23.63
C ALA A 57 -38.34 5.88 -24.38
N ASP A 58 -39.33 6.61 -24.91
CA ASP A 58 -39.08 7.82 -25.71
C ASP A 58 -38.80 9.08 -24.86
N SER A 59 -38.37 8.90 -23.61
CA SER A 59 -38.28 9.96 -22.58
C SER A 59 -36.92 10.68 -22.51
N LEU A 60 -35.98 10.31 -23.38
CA LEU A 60 -34.62 10.82 -23.45
C LEU A 60 -34.31 11.44 -24.82
N ALA A 61 -33.48 12.48 -24.86
CA ALA A 61 -32.99 13.05 -26.10
C ALA A 61 -32.16 12.02 -26.89
N SER A 62 -32.27 12.02 -28.23
CA SER A 62 -31.61 11.04 -29.12
C SER A 62 -30.12 10.89 -28.82
N LEU A 63 -29.41 12.02 -28.66
CA LEU A 63 -27.97 12.05 -28.41
C LEU A 63 -27.56 11.38 -27.08
N VAL A 64 -28.44 11.40 -26.07
CA VAL A 64 -28.21 10.70 -24.80
C VAL A 64 -28.51 9.21 -24.95
N LYS A 65 -29.53 8.83 -25.72
CA LYS A 65 -29.84 7.43 -26.03
C LYS A 65 -28.67 6.76 -26.76
N ASP A 66 -28.06 7.44 -27.73
CA ASP A 66 -26.93 6.90 -28.49
C ASP A 66 -25.74 6.61 -27.57
N LYS A 67 -25.39 7.54 -26.69
CA LYS A 67 -24.33 7.36 -25.67
C LYS A 67 -24.60 6.21 -24.69
N LEU A 68 -25.85 6.07 -24.25
CA LEU A 68 -26.25 4.96 -23.36
C LEU A 68 -26.21 3.62 -24.10
N ASN A 69 -26.59 3.59 -25.39
CA ASN A 69 -26.48 2.42 -26.24
C ASN A 69 -25.03 2.00 -26.48
N GLU A 70 -24.13 2.95 -26.74
CA GLU A 70 -22.69 2.68 -26.85
C GLU A 70 -22.13 2.10 -25.56
N PHE A 71 -22.49 2.67 -24.41
CA PHE A 71 -22.09 2.14 -23.11
C PHE A 71 -22.65 0.73 -22.85
N ALA A 72 -23.92 0.47 -23.18
CA ALA A 72 -24.52 -0.86 -23.05
C ALA A 72 -23.78 -1.89 -23.92
N LYS A 73 -23.53 -1.58 -25.20
CA LYS A 73 -22.78 -2.43 -26.13
C LYS A 73 -21.36 -2.71 -25.64
N LEU A 74 -20.72 -1.72 -25.02
CA LEU A 74 -19.38 -1.85 -24.47
C LEU A 74 -19.33 -2.84 -23.30
N ILE A 75 -20.26 -2.73 -22.35
CA ILE A 75 -20.36 -3.65 -21.21
C ILE A 75 -20.75 -5.06 -21.66
N GLU A 76 -21.71 -5.19 -22.57
CA GLU A 76 -22.09 -6.48 -23.17
C GLU A 76 -20.96 -7.11 -24.00
N GLY A 77 -20.16 -6.29 -24.68
CA GLY A 77 -18.96 -6.73 -25.39
C GLY A 77 -17.91 -7.33 -24.45
N PHE A 78 -17.77 -6.78 -23.25
CA PHE A 78 -16.93 -7.37 -22.20
C PHE A 78 -17.57 -8.60 -21.55
N SER A 79 -18.89 -8.68 -21.44
CA SER A 79 -19.58 -9.83 -20.86
C SER A 79 -19.58 -11.05 -21.80
N SER A 80 -19.68 -10.81 -23.11
CA SER A 80 -19.73 -11.85 -24.15
C SER A 80 -18.36 -12.37 -24.58
N ALA A 81 -17.30 -11.60 -24.38
CA ALA A 81 -15.95 -12.00 -24.72
C ALA A 81 -15.44 -13.12 -23.79
N LYS A 82 -14.95 -14.22 -24.39
CA LYS A 82 -14.29 -15.30 -23.65
C LYS A 82 -12.84 -14.93 -23.38
N TYR A 83 -12.57 -14.37 -22.21
CA TYR A 83 -11.22 -14.12 -21.72
C TYR A 83 -10.64 -15.37 -21.06
N LYS A 84 -9.35 -15.64 -21.28
CA LYS A 84 -8.65 -16.78 -20.68
C LYS A 84 -8.13 -16.47 -19.27
N SER A 85 -7.98 -15.19 -18.92
CA SER A 85 -7.50 -14.75 -17.62
C SER A 85 -8.03 -13.37 -17.22
N ALA A 86 -7.93 -13.05 -15.93
CA ALA A 86 -8.24 -11.72 -15.40
C ALA A 86 -7.41 -10.61 -16.06
N ALA A 87 -6.13 -10.88 -16.37
CA ALA A 87 -5.25 -9.94 -17.04
C ALA A 87 -5.71 -9.57 -18.45
N GLU A 88 -6.18 -10.56 -19.23
CA GLU A 88 -6.73 -10.31 -20.56
C GLU A 88 -7.99 -9.44 -20.51
N MET A 89 -8.89 -9.73 -19.57
CA MET A 89 -10.10 -8.93 -19.39
C MET A 89 -9.76 -7.50 -18.94
N LEU A 90 -8.83 -7.34 -17.99
CA LEU A 90 -8.38 -6.02 -17.52
C LEU A 90 -7.76 -5.20 -18.64
N LYS A 91 -6.90 -5.82 -19.46
CA LYS A 91 -6.28 -5.16 -20.61
C LYS A 91 -7.33 -4.71 -21.63
N ALA A 92 -8.27 -5.60 -21.98
CA ALA A 92 -9.34 -5.26 -22.90
C ALA A 92 -10.24 -4.14 -22.35
N VAL A 93 -10.56 -4.16 -21.06
CA VAL A 93 -11.29 -3.08 -20.39
C VAL A 93 -10.48 -1.78 -20.44
N PHE A 94 -9.19 -1.83 -20.14
CA PHE A 94 -8.34 -0.64 -20.10
C PHE A 94 -8.24 0.07 -21.44
N GLU A 95 -8.05 -0.69 -22.52
CA GLU A 95 -7.91 -0.18 -23.88
C GLU A 95 -9.27 0.23 -24.48
N LYS A 96 -10.29 -0.64 -24.43
CA LYS A 96 -11.56 -0.40 -25.12
C LYS A 96 -12.53 0.53 -24.40
N SER A 97 -12.33 0.76 -23.09
CA SER A 97 -13.21 1.66 -22.33
C SER A 97 -12.94 3.14 -22.59
N GLY A 98 -11.82 3.48 -23.24
CA GLY A 98 -11.29 4.84 -23.35
C GLY A 98 -10.70 5.36 -22.04
N TYR A 99 -10.56 4.51 -21.01
CA TYR A 99 -10.01 4.93 -19.72
C TYR A 99 -8.52 5.24 -19.78
N ALA A 100 -7.76 4.50 -20.61
CA ALA A 100 -6.34 4.71 -20.83
C ALA A 100 -6.00 6.16 -21.25
N GLU A 101 -6.82 6.77 -22.10
CA GLU A 101 -6.61 8.12 -22.63
C GLU A 101 -6.84 9.23 -21.60
N THR A 102 -7.50 8.91 -20.48
CA THR A 102 -7.84 9.88 -19.42
C THR A 102 -6.86 9.87 -18.25
N LEU A 103 -5.84 9.00 -18.29
CA LEU A 103 -4.91 8.78 -17.18
C LEU A 103 -3.58 9.48 -17.42
N ASP A 104 -2.99 9.97 -16.32
CA ASP A 104 -1.59 10.37 -16.29
C ASP A 104 -0.66 9.14 -16.31
N GLU A 105 0.64 9.39 -16.55
CA GLU A 105 1.64 8.32 -16.67
C GLU A 105 1.76 7.45 -15.40
N GLU A 106 1.65 8.06 -14.22
CA GLU A 106 1.80 7.36 -12.93
C GLU A 106 0.63 6.40 -12.71
N ARG A 107 -0.60 6.85 -12.95
CA ARG A 107 -1.78 6.00 -12.84
C ARG A 107 -1.83 4.93 -13.93
N ALA A 108 -1.33 5.23 -15.14
CA ALA A 108 -1.21 4.22 -16.19
C ALA A 108 -0.24 3.10 -15.78
N LYS A 109 0.89 3.44 -15.14
CA LYS A 109 1.83 2.45 -14.57
C LYS A 109 1.16 1.59 -13.49
N ASN A 110 0.42 2.18 -12.57
CA ASN A 110 -0.30 1.44 -11.53
C ASN A 110 -1.32 0.44 -12.12
N VAL A 111 -2.00 0.80 -13.21
CA VAL A 111 -2.90 -0.13 -13.90
C VAL A 111 -2.13 -1.23 -14.63
N ALA A 112 -0.97 -0.93 -15.21
CA ALA A 112 -0.11 -1.94 -15.83
C ALA A 112 0.44 -2.95 -14.81
N GLU A 113 0.81 -2.49 -13.61
CA GLU A 113 1.18 -3.35 -12.49
C GLU A 113 0.02 -4.24 -12.06
N LEU A 114 -1.20 -3.68 -11.95
CA LEU A 114 -2.40 -4.46 -11.65
C LEU A 114 -2.68 -5.55 -12.70
N ILE A 115 -2.51 -5.24 -13.99
CA ILE A 115 -2.65 -6.21 -15.08
C ILE A 115 -1.59 -7.32 -14.92
N SER A 116 -0.35 -6.96 -14.64
CA SER A 116 0.75 -7.91 -14.41
C SER A 116 0.47 -8.82 -13.22
N PHE A 117 -0.01 -8.27 -12.10
CA PHE A 117 -0.39 -9.01 -10.89
C PHE A 117 -1.57 -9.97 -11.11
N SER A 118 -2.45 -9.66 -12.06
CA SER A 118 -3.60 -10.48 -12.42
C SER A 118 -3.28 -11.63 -13.40
N GLY A 119 -2.02 -11.75 -13.84
CA GLY A 119 -1.58 -12.78 -14.79
C GLY A 119 -1.88 -14.19 -14.31
N GLY A 120 -2.50 -15.01 -15.17
CA GLY A 120 -2.78 -16.42 -14.91
C GLY A 120 -3.87 -16.71 -13.87
N LYS A 121 -4.51 -15.69 -13.29
CA LYS A 121 -5.61 -15.84 -12.32
C LYS A 121 -6.95 -15.92 -13.04
N ASP A 122 -7.86 -16.75 -12.50
CA ASP A 122 -9.25 -16.76 -12.92
C ASP A 122 -9.92 -15.42 -12.57
N ILE A 123 -10.89 -15.02 -13.38
CA ILE A 123 -11.53 -13.70 -13.28
C ILE A 123 -12.30 -13.56 -11.96
N LYS A 124 -13.06 -14.58 -11.55
CA LYS A 124 -13.87 -14.52 -10.32
C LYS A 124 -12.98 -14.53 -9.08
N ASP A 125 -12.04 -15.48 -9.05
CA ASP A 125 -11.06 -15.61 -7.96
C ASP A 125 -10.23 -14.34 -7.80
N PHE A 126 -9.86 -13.68 -8.90
CA PHE A 126 -9.15 -12.40 -8.83
C PHE A 126 -9.99 -11.28 -8.18
N ILE A 127 -11.27 -11.14 -8.55
CA ILE A 127 -12.15 -10.09 -7.99
C ILE A 127 -12.40 -10.33 -6.50
N ASP A 128 -12.59 -11.59 -6.11
CA ASP A 128 -12.76 -11.96 -4.71
C ASP A 128 -11.49 -11.66 -3.91
N LYS A 129 -10.32 -12.05 -4.44
CA LYS A 129 -9.02 -11.73 -3.82
C LYS A 129 -8.79 -10.24 -3.69
N VAL A 130 -9.03 -9.44 -4.73
CA VAL A 130 -8.83 -7.97 -4.66
C VAL A 130 -9.80 -7.31 -3.67
N SER A 131 -10.97 -7.90 -3.45
CA SER A 131 -11.91 -7.44 -2.43
C SER A 131 -11.47 -7.80 -1.00
N LEU A 132 -10.65 -8.85 -0.86
CA LEU A 132 -10.12 -9.35 0.41
C LEU A 132 -8.73 -8.80 0.76
N LEU A 133 -7.95 -8.35 -0.23
CA LEU A 133 -6.62 -7.81 -0.01
C LEU A 133 -6.70 -6.62 0.94
N THR A 134 -6.13 -6.81 2.13
CA THR A 134 -5.83 -5.72 3.04
C THR A 134 -4.42 -5.23 2.75
N THR A 135 -4.14 -3.97 3.05
CA THR A 135 -2.84 -3.30 2.81
C THR A 135 -1.64 -3.99 3.47
N MET A 136 -1.86 -5.07 4.23
CA MET A 136 -0.85 -5.81 4.99
C MET A 136 -0.40 -7.11 4.32
N ASP A 137 -1.07 -7.59 3.27
CA ASP A 137 -0.81 -8.91 2.70
C ASP A 137 0.44 -8.96 1.78
N GLU A 138 1.01 -7.81 1.46
CA GLU A 138 2.27 -7.68 0.71
C GLU A 138 3.42 -7.17 1.60
N ILE A 139 3.64 -7.82 2.75
CA ILE A 139 4.96 -7.74 3.43
C ILE A 139 5.95 -8.48 2.52
N THR A 140 6.39 -7.79 1.47
CA THR A 140 7.47 -8.21 0.59
C THR A 140 8.69 -8.50 1.46
N ARG A 141 9.39 -9.62 1.31
CA ARG A 141 10.60 -9.88 2.10
C ARG A 141 11.72 -8.99 1.56
N GLY A 142 12.10 -7.94 2.28
CA GLY A 142 13.17 -7.00 1.93
C GLY A 142 13.58 -6.11 3.11
N ASP A 143 14.71 -5.41 2.97
CA ASP A 143 15.24 -4.49 3.99
C ASP A 143 14.56 -3.11 3.87
N TYR A 144 13.42 -2.94 4.54
CA TYR A 144 12.70 -1.66 4.61
C TYR A 144 12.18 -1.37 6.01
N VAL A 145 11.90 -0.09 6.25
CA VAL A 145 11.21 0.37 7.47
C VAL A 145 9.71 0.21 7.26
N SER A 146 9.07 -0.59 8.12
CA SER A 146 7.62 -0.77 8.08
C SER A 146 6.91 0.39 8.76
N LEU A 147 6.09 1.13 8.01
CA LEU A 147 5.23 2.19 8.53
C LEU A 147 3.79 1.68 8.59
N MET A 148 3.19 1.69 9.78
CA MET A 148 1.83 1.20 9.99
C MET A 148 1.16 1.90 11.15
N THR A 149 -0.17 1.73 11.26
CA THR A 149 -0.93 2.21 12.42
C THR A 149 -0.76 1.24 13.60
N LEU A 150 -1.00 1.71 14.83
CA LEU A 150 -0.99 0.86 16.02
C LEU A 150 -1.96 -0.33 15.93
N HIS A 151 -3.12 -0.13 15.31
CA HIS A 151 -4.13 -1.18 15.11
C HIS A 151 -3.62 -2.29 14.19
N SER A 152 -2.96 -1.90 13.10
CA SER A 152 -2.37 -2.81 12.11
C SER A 152 -1.23 -3.65 12.72
N ALA A 153 -0.52 -3.12 13.72
CA ALA A 153 0.63 -3.81 14.31
C ALA A 153 0.26 -5.03 15.18
N LYS A 154 -1.03 -5.26 15.46
CA LYS A 154 -1.49 -6.36 16.33
C LYS A 154 -1.04 -7.71 15.78
N GLY A 155 -0.37 -8.51 16.61
CA GLY A 155 0.14 -9.83 16.24
C GLY A 155 1.50 -9.82 15.51
N LEU A 156 2.06 -8.65 15.24
CA LEU A 156 3.41 -8.50 14.69
C LEU A 156 4.42 -8.18 15.79
N GLU A 157 5.71 -8.44 15.55
CA GLU A 157 6.78 -8.09 16.48
C GLU A 157 8.04 -7.70 15.71
N PHE A 158 8.76 -6.70 16.21
CA PHE A 158 9.94 -6.13 15.55
C PHE A 158 11.10 -5.95 16.53
N PRO A 159 12.36 -6.11 16.09
CA PRO A 159 13.54 -5.83 16.93
C PRO A 159 13.52 -4.41 17.51
N GLY A 160 13.20 -3.42 16.67
CA GLY A 160 13.07 -2.02 17.06
C GLY A 160 11.71 -1.43 16.64
N VAL A 161 11.06 -0.70 17.55
CA VAL A 161 9.78 -0.02 17.30
C VAL A 161 9.89 1.46 17.67
N PHE A 162 9.37 2.31 16.79
CA PHE A 162 9.20 3.74 17.03
C PHE A 162 7.71 4.06 17.09
N ILE A 163 7.20 4.39 18.28
CA ILE A 163 5.86 4.96 18.44
C ILE A 163 6.01 6.47 18.40
N ILE A 164 5.45 7.07 17.35
CA ILE A 164 5.52 8.51 17.10
C ILE A 164 4.21 9.20 17.46
N GLY A 165 4.29 10.47 17.82
CA GLY A 165 3.10 11.26 18.15
C GLY A 165 2.44 10.86 19.46
N VAL A 166 3.25 10.52 20.46
CA VAL A 166 2.79 10.20 21.83
C VAL A 166 2.45 11.52 22.56
N GLU A 167 1.37 12.16 22.09
CA GLU A 167 0.91 13.50 22.44
C GLU A 167 -0.59 13.49 22.78
N GLU A 168 -1.04 14.37 23.67
CA GLU A 168 -2.46 14.55 23.96
C GLU A 168 -3.25 14.95 22.71
N GLY A 169 -4.37 14.27 22.44
CA GLY A 169 -5.19 14.51 21.25
C GLY A 169 -4.73 13.74 20.00
N VAL A 170 -3.51 13.21 20.00
CA VAL A 170 -3.01 12.27 18.98
C VAL A 170 -3.08 10.83 19.51
N LEU A 171 -2.49 10.58 20.68
CA LEU A 171 -2.53 9.32 21.41
C LEU A 171 -2.51 9.62 22.92
N PRO A 172 -3.67 9.65 23.60
CA PRO A 172 -4.98 9.23 23.13
C PRO A 172 -5.58 10.16 22.06
N HIS A 173 -6.28 9.58 21.09
CA HIS A 173 -6.96 10.33 20.05
C HIS A 173 -8.02 11.27 20.65
N PHE A 174 -8.15 12.50 20.13
CA PHE A 174 -9.00 13.54 20.72
C PHE A 174 -10.47 13.13 20.95
N LYS A 175 -11.00 12.22 20.13
CA LYS A 175 -12.37 11.69 20.28
C LYS A 175 -12.54 10.88 21.57
N ALA A 176 -11.51 10.13 21.95
CA ALA A 176 -11.54 9.29 23.15
C ALA A 176 -11.55 10.10 24.46
N LEU A 177 -11.16 11.38 24.41
CA LEU A 177 -11.06 12.22 25.63
C LEU A 177 -12.39 12.45 26.35
N GLY A 178 -13.52 12.22 25.68
CA GLY A 178 -14.86 12.43 26.24
C GLY A 178 -15.40 11.30 27.11
N SER A 179 -14.81 10.09 27.04
CA SER A 179 -15.29 8.91 27.78
C SER A 179 -14.12 8.15 28.40
N LYS A 180 -14.28 7.73 29.66
CA LYS A 180 -13.25 6.95 30.36
C LYS A 180 -12.99 5.61 29.66
N ASP A 181 -14.04 4.95 29.18
CA ASP A 181 -13.92 3.66 28.50
C ASP A 181 -13.12 3.77 27.18
N GLU A 182 -13.30 4.87 26.44
CA GLU A 182 -12.56 5.13 25.22
C GLU A 182 -11.08 5.45 25.50
N ILE A 183 -10.79 6.16 26.60
CA ILE A 183 -9.40 6.39 27.05
C ILE A 183 -8.74 5.06 27.43
N ASP A 184 -9.45 4.18 28.13
CA ASP A 184 -8.93 2.88 28.52
C ASP A 184 -8.69 1.98 27.29
N GLU A 185 -9.47 2.12 26.23
CA GLU A 185 -9.22 1.44 24.95
C GLU A 185 -7.99 2.01 24.22
N GLU A 186 -7.84 3.34 24.16
CA GLU A 186 -6.62 3.97 23.61
C GLU A 186 -5.37 3.59 24.42
N ARG A 187 -5.52 3.41 25.74
CA ARG A 187 -4.45 2.93 26.62
C ARG A 187 -4.06 1.49 26.28
N ARG A 188 -5.04 0.61 26.01
CA ARG A 188 -4.78 -0.75 25.52
C ARG A 188 -4.08 -0.73 24.17
N LEU A 189 -4.50 0.15 23.26
CA LEU A 189 -3.85 0.32 21.97
C LEU A 189 -2.38 0.73 22.12
N PHE A 190 -2.10 1.69 22.99
CA PHE A 190 -0.73 2.10 23.31
C PHE A 190 0.08 0.93 23.90
N TYR A 191 -0.47 0.19 24.85
CA TYR A 191 0.16 -1.00 25.42
C TYR A 191 0.47 -2.07 24.36
N VAL A 192 -0.48 -2.36 23.47
CA VAL A 192 -0.26 -3.30 22.35
C VAL A 192 0.89 -2.82 21.48
N GLY A 193 0.95 -1.52 21.15
CA GLY A 193 2.06 -0.91 20.42
C GLY A 193 3.41 -1.10 21.09
N MET A 194 3.49 -0.85 22.40
CA MET A 194 4.72 -1.00 23.17
C MET A 194 5.22 -2.45 23.17
N THR A 195 4.30 -3.42 23.30
CA THR A 195 4.64 -4.86 23.31
C THR A 195 4.99 -5.43 21.94
N ARG A 196 4.97 -4.63 20.86
CA ARG A 196 5.48 -5.09 19.55
C ARG A 196 7.01 -5.04 19.49
N ALA A 197 7.67 -4.30 20.39
CA ALA A 197 9.12 -4.17 20.44
C ALA A 197 9.76 -5.37 21.16
N LYS A 198 10.81 -5.96 20.57
CA LYS A 198 11.60 -7.01 21.21
C LYS A 198 12.79 -6.46 21.98
N ASP A 199 13.57 -5.60 21.34
CA ASP A 199 14.84 -5.12 21.89
C ASP A 199 14.80 -3.65 22.26
N ILE A 200 14.27 -2.81 21.36
CA ILE A 200 14.33 -1.34 21.50
C ILE A 200 12.96 -0.72 21.21
N LEU A 201 12.49 0.12 22.13
CA LEU A 201 11.29 0.93 21.98
C LEU A 201 11.63 2.41 22.10
N TRP A 202 11.29 3.19 21.08
CA TRP A 202 11.36 4.65 21.10
C TRP A 202 9.97 5.25 21.12
N LEU A 203 9.72 6.15 22.07
CA LEU A 203 8.50 6.94 22.16
C LEU A 203 8.85 8.39 21.83
N THR A 204 8.19 8.98 20.84
CA THR A 204 8.48 10.36 20.43
C THR A 204 7.24 11.23 20.38
N GLY A 205 7.41 12.50 20.73
CA GLY A 205 6.40 13.54 20.63
C GLY A 205 7.03 14.87 20.22
N ALA A 206 6.23 15.77 19.68
CA ALA A 206 6.59 17.12 19.28
C ALA A 206 5.90 18.14 20.19
N SER A 207 6.55 19.28 20.47
CA SER A 207 5.93 20.38 21.21
C SER A 207 4.97 21.22 20.37
N LYS A 208 5.12 21.17 19.03
CA LYS A 208 4.26 21.83 18.06
C LYS A 208 4.02 20.90 16.88
N ARG A 209 2.74 20.74 16.50
CA ARG A 209 2.32 19.90 15.38
C ARG A 209 1.31 20.62 14.51
N ARG A 210 1.40 20.47 13.20
CA ARG A 210 0.38 20.92 12.27
C ARG A 210 -0.67 19.83 12.10
N LEU A 211 -1.88 20.05 12.59
CA LEU A 211 -3.03 19.16 12.44
C LEU A 211 -4.16 19.92 11.73
N TYR A 212 -4.83 19.28 10.76
CA TYR A 212 -5.93 19.87 10.00
C TYR A 212 -5.66 21.32 9.53
N SER A 213 -4.46 21.52 8.98
CA SER A 213 -3.96 22.80 8.46
C SER A 213 -3.63 23.89 9.49
N LYS A 214 -3.87 23.68 10.80
CA LYS A 214 -3.51 24.62 11.88
C LYS A 214 -2.30 24.13 12.67
N LEU A 215 -1.39 25.05 13.03
CA LEU A 215 -0.29 24.77 13.95
C LEU A 215 -0.82 24.83 15.38
N GLN A 216 -0.63 23.75 16.14
CA GLN A 216 -1.09 23.62 17.52
C GLN A 216 0.09 23.27 18.42
N ASN A 217 0.09 23.81 19.63
CA ASN A 217 0.97 23.33 20.69
C ASN A 217 0.45 21.98 21.16
N GLN A 218 1.36 21.06 21.44
CA GLN A 218 1.04 19.69 21.83
C GLN A 218 1.63 19.41 23.20
N GLU A 219 0.82 18.81 24.05
CA GLU A 219 1.24 18.33 25.37
C GLU A 219 1.66 16.86 25.26
N PRO A 220 2.68 16.41 26.02
CA PRO A 220 3.02 14.99 26.08
C PRO A 220 1.82 14.14 26.51
N SER A 221 1.66 12.97 25.90
CA SER A 221 0.57 12.05 26.25
C SER A 221 0.54 11.73 27.74
N ARG A 222 -0.66 11.69 28.32
CA ARG A 222 -0.88 11.22 29.69
C ARG A 222 -0.32 9.82 29.94
N PHE A 223 -0.30 8.95 28.93
CA PHE A 223 0.18 7.58 29.07
C PHE A 223 1.66 7.49 29.41
N LEU A 224 2.45 8.53 29.11
CA LEU A 224 3.86 8.59 29.50
C LEU A 224 4.04 8.68 31.03
N LYS A 225 3.07 9.25 31.74
CA LYS A 225 3.12 9.36 33.21
C LYS A 225 2.93 8.02 33.91
N ASP A 226 2.29 7.08 33.22
CA ASP A 226 2.01 5.74 33.74
C ASP A 226 3.22 4.79 33.59
N ILE A 227 4.21 5.18 32.79
CA ILE A 227 5.43 4.38 32.60
C ILE A 227 6.41 4.72 33.74
N PRO A 228 6.91 3.72 34.48
CA PRO A 228 7.90 3.94 35.53
C PRO A 228 9.16 4.62 34.99
N ARG A 229 9.60 5.71 35.63
CA ARG A 229 10.75 6.51 35.17
C ARG A 229 12.06 5.75 35.13
N ASN A 230 12.21 4.72 35.98
CA ASN A 230 13.37 3.83 35.99
C ASN A 230 13.47 2.95 34.74
N CYS A 231 12.39 2.81 33.96
CA CYS A 231 12.36 2.05 32.72
C CYS A 231 12.58 2.93 31.47
N CYS A 232 12.69 4.26 31.62
CA CYS A 232 12.75 5.19 30.50
C CYS A 232 13.92 6.16 30.63
N GLN A 233 14.67 6.32 29.54
CA GLN A 233 15.58 7.45 29.37
C GLN A 233 14.82 8.59 28.69
N LEU A 234 14.46 9.63 29.46
CA LEU A 234 13.81 10.81 28.92
C LEU A 234 14.85 11.75 28.30
N VAL A 235 14.66 12.10 27.03
CA VAL A 235 15.50 13.07 26.32
C VAL A 235 14.65 14.29 25.99
N GLU A 236 14.74 15.33 26.83
CA GLU A 236 14.03 16.59 26.62
C GLU A 236 14.78 17.45 25.59
N LYS A 237 14.23 17.53 24.38
CA LYS A 237 14.72 18.33 23.24
C LYS A 237 16.06 17.87 22.67
N VAL A 238 15.99 17.26 21.49
CA VAL A 238 17.16 17.07 20.62
C VAL A 238 17.51 18.44 19.99
N THR A 239 18.18 19.32 20.74
CA THR A 239 18.66 20.63 20.25
C THR A 239 19.93 20.50 19.41
N HIS A 240 20.63 19.38 19.50
CA HIS A 240 21.81 19.07 18.70
C HIS A 240 21.59 17.76 17.96
N HIS A 241 22.08 17.68 16.71
CA HIS A 241 22.44 16.40 16.08
C HIS A 241 23.63 15.78 16.84
N SER A 242 23.53 15.61 18.15
CA SER A 242 24.40 14.72 18.88
C SER A 242 23.95 13.32 18.48
N THR A 243 24.77 12.64 17.70
CA THR A 243 24.72 11.19 17.55
C THR A 243 24.56 10.62 18.95
N ILE A 244 23.37 10.12 19.27
CA ILE A 244 23.16 9.40 20.53
C ILE A 244 24.15 8.25 20.46
N LYS A 245 25.25 8.33 21.22
CA LYS A 245 26.12 7.20 21.44
C LYS A 245 25.25 6.22 22.21
N ILE A 246 24.62 5.30 21.50
CA ILE A 246 24.06 4.09 22.08
C ILE A 246 25.26 3.40 22.72
N THR A 247 25.48 3.65 24.01
CA THR A 247 26.41 2.87 24.83
C THR A 247 25.91 1.45 24.72
N HIS A 248 26.65 0.62 23.99
CA HIS A 248 26.41 -0.80 23.78
C HIS A 248 25.57 -1.42 24.91
N ILE A 249 24.26 -1.47 24.72
CA ILE A 249 23.45 -2.50 25.33
C ILE A 249 24.02 -3.76 24.70
N LYS A 250 24.79 -4.52 25.48
CA LYS A 250 25.13 -5.90 25.13
C LYS A 250 23.82 -6.67 25.11
N VAL A 251 23.07 -6.52 24.03
CA VAL A 251 22.20 -7.57 23.55
C VAL A 251 23.15 -8.75 23.43
N LYS A 252 22.91 -9.80 24.21
CA LYS A 252 23.42 -11.13 23.87
C LYS A 252 22.75 -11.49 22.54
N VAL A 253 23.25 -10.90 21.47
CA VAL A 253 23.14 -11.46 20.15
C VAL A 253 23.96 -12.72 20.29
N ASP A 254 23.30 -13.87 20.24
CA ASP A 254 23.98 -15.14 20.14
C ASP A 254 25.06 -14.98 19.07
N SER A 255 26.29 -15.05 19.54
CA SER A 255 27.48 -14.86 18.76
C SER A 255 27.61 -16.07 17.87
N GLU A 256 27.09 -15.95 16.66
CA GLU A 256 27.60 -16.55 15.43
C GLU A 256 26.75 -16.07 14.24
N ARG A 257 26.79 -14.76 13.98
CA ARG A 257 26.71 -14.28 12.59
C ARG A 257 28.02 -13.59 12.31
N SER A 258 28.89 -14.33 11.63
CA SER A 258 30.05 -13.80 10.92
C SER A 258 29.64 -12.50 10.24
N PHE A 259 30.20 -11.37 10.67
CA PHE A 259 30.07 -10.12 9.93
C PHE A 259 30.49 -10.41 8.49
N SER A 260 29.54 -10.43 7.56
CA SER A 260 29.85 -10.66 6.16
C SER A 260 30.87 -9.60 5.75
N LEU A 261 32.07 -10.02 5.34
CA LEU A 261 33.24 -9.17 5.08
C LEU A 261 32.97 -8.09 4.01
N TYR A 262 31.91 -8.28 3.23
CA TYR A 262 31.52 -7.48 2.09
C TYR A 262 30.13 -6.92 2.34
N ALA A 263 30.03 -5.65 2.76
CA ALA A 263 28.74 -4.97 2.88
C ALA A 263 28.32 -4.37 1.52
N THR A 264 27.02 -4.20 1.32
CA THR A 264 26.48 -3.51 0.14
C THR A 264 27.00 -2.06 0.10
N GLY A 265 27.45 -1.62 -1.07
CA GLY A 265 28.13 -0.34 -1.29
C GLY A 265 29.66 -0.37 -1.12
N CYS A 266 30.26 -1.45 -0.59
CA CYS A 266 31.72 -1.57 -0.52
C CYS A 266 32.35 -1.70 -1.91
N ARG A 267 33.55 -1.11 -2.08
CA ARG A 267 34.37 -1.30 -3.27
C ARG A 267 35.24 -2.54 -3.10
N VAL A 268 35.26 -3.37 -4.12
CA VAL A 268 36.05 -4.60 -4.16
C VAL A 268 36.84 -4.66 -5.46
N LYS A 269 38.05 -5.17 -5.40
CA LYS A 269 38.91 -5.40 -6.56
C LYS A 269 38.94 -6.88 -6.88
N HIS A 270 38.51 -7.22 -8.09
CA HIS A 270 38.65 -8.56 -8.65
C HIS A 270 39.92 -8.63 -9.52
N PRO A 271 40.71 -9.72 -9.47
CA PRO A 271 41.96 -9.84 -10.22
C PRO A 271 41.81 -9.62 -11.73
N THR A 272 40.71 -10.12 -12.30
CA THR A 272 40.45 -10.07 -13.76
C THR A 272 39.61 -8.87 -14.19
N TRP A 273 38.75 -8.37 -13.30
CA TRP A 273 37.67 -7.43 -13.67
C TRP A 273 37.84 -6.04 -13.06
N GLY A 274 38.93 -5.84 -12.33
CA GLY A 274 39.26 -4.55 -11.73
C GLY A 274 38.34 -4.21 -10.57
N VAL A 275 38.13 -2.91 -10.34
CA VAL A 275 37.37 -2.42 -9.19
C VAL A 275 35.88 -2.38 -9.52
N GLY A 276 35.09 -3.02 -8.67
CA GLY A 276 33.63 -3.03 -8.73
C GLY A 276 33.00 -2.63 -7.39
N VAL A 277 31.70 -2.36 -7.42
CA VAL A 277 30.91 -2.00 -6.23
C VAL A 277 29.96 -3.15 -5.90
N VAL A 278 30.02 -3.64 -4.67
CA VAL A 278 29.10 -4.66 -4.17
C VAL A 278 27.70 -4.06 -4.12
N ARG A 279 26.75 -4.66 -4.83
CA ARG A 279 25.36 -4.22 -4.85
C ARG A 279 24.48 -5.04 -3.93
N ASP A 280 24.79 -6.32 -3.79
CA ASP A 280 24.00 -7.24 -2.99
C ASP A 280 24.85 -8.40 -2.45
N CYS A 281 24.45 -8.96 -1.31
CA CYS A 281 25.13 -10.05 -0.64
C CYS A 281 24.11 -11.11 -0.20
N PHE A 282 24.38 -12.37 -0.56
CA PHE A 282 23.49 -13.50 -0.30
C PHE A 282 24.25 -14.62 0.42
N GLY A 283 23.62 -15.21 1.42
CA GLY A 283 24.20 -16.32 2.20
C GLY A 283 25.07 -15.83 3.36
N ASP A 284 25.57 -16.78 4.14
CA ASP A 284 26.43 -16.55 5.30
C ASP A 284 27.58 -17.58 5.30
N GLY A 285 28.69 -17.27 5.95
CA GLY A 285 29.87 -18.12 6.04
C GLY A 285 30.44 -18.54 4.68
N ASP A 286 30.58 -19.85 4.46
CA ASP A 286 31.24 -20.46 3.30
C ASP A 286 30.45 -20.38 1.99
N ASP A 287 29.14 -20.13 2.06
CA ASP A 287 28.23 -20.00 0.91
C ASP A 287 27.98 -18.54 0.48
N LEU A 288 28.72 -17.59 1.06
CA LEU A 288 28.58 -16.17 0.78
C LEU A 288 28.81 -15.87 -0.72
N LYS A 289 27.77 -15.34 -1.36
CA LYS A 289 27.77 -14.88 -2.75
C LYS A 289 27.52 -13.39 -2.79
N VAL A 290 28.36 -12.66 -3.50
CA VAL A 290 28.25 -11.21 -3.68
C VAL A 290 27.94 -10.89 -5.14
N THR A 291 27.02 -9.95 -5.34
CA THR A 291 26.76 -9.38 -6.66
C THR A 291 27.53 -8.07 -6.76
N VAL A 292 28.51 -8.03 -7.66
CA VAL A 292 29.40 -6.88 -7.85
C VAL A 292 29.13 -6.26 -9.21
N ASN A 293 28.94 -4.95 -9.24
CA ASN A 293 28.87 -4.20 -10.49
C ASN A 293 30.26 -3.69 -10.87
N PHE A 294 30.81 -4.19 -11.98
CA PHE A 294 32.06 -3.72 -12.57
C PHE A 294 31.73 -2.74 -13.71
N PRO A 295 32.24 -1.50 -13.71
CA PRO A 295 31.85 -0.49 -14.71
C PRO A 295 31.99 -0.92 -16.17
N ASN A 296 32.97 -1.78 -16.48
CA ASN A 296 33.27 -2.21 -17.85
C ASN A 296 32.59 -3.53 -18.26
N ILE A 297 31.98 -4.27 -17.33
CA ILE A 297 31.49 -5.65 -17.54
C ILE A 297 30.03 -5.83 -17.08
N GLY A 298 29.54 -4.95 -16.20
CA GLY A 298 28.22 -5.02 -15.61
C GLY A 298 28.16 -5.88 -14.33
N LEU A 299 26.96 -6.34 -14.00
CA LEU A 299 26.68 -7.10 -12.77
C LEU A 299 27.15 -8.55 -12.91
N LYS A 300 27.97 -9.01 -11.96
CA LYS A 300 28.41 -10.40 -11.84
C LYS A 300 28.16 -10.92 -10.43
N ARG A 301 27.56 -12.11 -10.34
CA ARG A 301 27.35 -12.82 -9.07
C ARG A 301 28.50 -13.78 -8.84
N LEU A 302 29.19 -13.61 -7.72
CA LEU A 302 30.45 -14.27 -7.39
C LEU A 302 30.34 -14.97 -6.05
N ALA A 303 30.74 -16.23 -5.97
CA ALA A 303 30.95 -16.90 -4.69
C ALA A 303 32.28 -16.41 -4.09
N VAL A 304 32.22 -15.79 -2.92
CA VAL A 304 33.35 -15.08 -2.29
C VAL A 304 34.56 -16.01 -2.10
N LYS A 305 34.30 -17.27 -1.72
CA LYS A 305 35.31 -18.32 -1.54
C LYS A 305 36.19 -18.57 -2.77
N PHE A 306 35.67 -18.32 -3.97
CA PHE A 306 36.36 -18.60 -5.24
C PHE A 306 36.75 -17.33 -6.02
N ALA A 307 36.23 -16.17 -5.61
CA ALA A 307 36.35 -14.93 -6.39
C ALA A 307 37.58 -14.08 -6.04
N ASN A 308 38.36 -14.46 -5.00
CA ASN A 308 39.59 -13.76 -4.59
C ASN A 308 39.46 -12.23 -4.55
N LEU A 309 38.35 -11.73 -3.99
CA LEU A 309 38.00 -10.32 -3.96
C LEU A 309 38.78 -9.59 -2.86
N GLN A 310 39.58 -8.59 -3.23
CA GLN A 310 40.24 -7.71 -2.26
C GLN A 310 39.36 -6.50 -1.94
N LYS A 311 39.09 -6.26 -0.66
CA LYS A 311 38.35 -5.07 -0.21
C LYS A 311 39.24 -3.83 -0.34
N MET A 312 38.67 -2.71 -0.79
CA MET A 312 39.32 -1.40 -0.82
C MET A 312 38.67 -0.43 0.16
#